data_AF-A0AAJ2LU16-F1
#
_entry.id   AF-A0AAJ2LU16-F1
#
_cell.length_a   1.000
_cell.length_b   1.000
_cell.length_c   1.000
_cell.angle_alpha   90.00
_cell.angle_beta   90.00
_cell.angle_gamma   90.00
#
_symmetry.space_group_name_H-M   'P 1'
#
loop_
_entity.id
_entity.type
_entity.pdbx_description
1 polymer ?
#
loop_
_entity_poly.entity_id
_entity_poly.type
_entity_poly.pdbx_seq_one_letter_code
_entity_poly.pdbx_strand_id
1 'polypeptide(L)'
;MTDLVPEPAPPILSQAFLDWWFAPWQYLDLAVLPGMSATLVARRDSYRAWCERAALAPDLPRLFNPGWQSAASQQGQELRRRAGLFGGLFAAREHQQSVLGTLTRDQQTWCQRISLAQPLTRCVPRISSPDGAQADAVLVGLAELAWRLQQHFPGMWARLRGLLDPSERSRVDSALPAAAQSPVAESAAAARRALRCWQSCCTRAQQE
;
A
#
# COMPACT_ATOMS: atom_id res chain seq x y z
N MET A 1 36.63 -21.50 6.04
CA MET A 1 35.80 -20.87 7.08
C MET A 1 34.77 -20.03 6.37
N THR A 2 33.58 -20.58 6.17
CA THR A 2 32.47 -19.89 5.52
C THR A 2 31.75 -19.13 6.61
N ASP A 3 31.91 -17.81 6.64
CA ASP A 3 31.14 -16.95 7.54
C ASP A 3 29.65 -17.10 7.19
N LEU A 4 28.96 -17.90 7.99
CA LEU A 4 27.51 -17.94 8.06
C LEU A 4 27.07 -16.59 8.61
N VAL A 5 26.84 -15.63 7.72
CA VAL A 5 26.10 -14.40 8.04
C VAL A 5 24.79 -14.86 8.66
N PRO A 6 24.49 -14.53 9.93
CA PRO A 6 23.24 -14.94 10.55
C PRO A 6 22.09 -14.36 9.73
N GLU A 7 21.24 -15.25 9.21
CA GLU A 7 20.03 -14.87 8.50
C GLU A 7 19.22 -13.97 9.46
N PRO A 8 18.87 -12.74 9.08
CA PRO A 8 18.12 -11.86 9.96
C PRO A 8 16.81 -12.56 10.34
N ALA A 9 16.50 -12.58 11.64
CA ALA A 9 15.26 -13.17 12.14
C ALA A 9 14.07 -12.66 11.32
N PRO A 10 13.13 -13.55 10.92
CA PRO A 10 12.00 -13.14 10.10
C PRO A 10 11.25 -12.02 10.84
N PRO A 11 10.92 -10.90 10.17
CA PRO A 11 10.29 -9.78 10.85
C PRO A 11 8.94 -10.24 11.43
N ILE A 12 8.80 -10.16 12.75
CA ILE A 12 7.55 -10.48 13.44
C ILE A 12 6.57 -9.32 13.20
N LEU A 13 5.29 -9.64 12.99
CA LEU A 13 4.24 -8.61 12.92
C LEU A 13 4.12 -7.90 14.28
N SER A 14 4.10 -6.57 14.29
CA SER A 14 3.89 -5.81 15.52
C SER A 14 2.47 -6.00 16.07
N GLN A 15 2.30 -5.85 17.39
CA GLN A 15 0.97 -5.91 18.01
C GLN A 15 0.03 -4.85 17.41
N ALA A 16 0.52 -3.63 17.19
CA ALA A 16 -0.25 -2.56 16.58
C ALA A 16 -0.76 -2.93 15.17
N PHE A 17 0.04 -3.66 14.39
CA PHE A 17 -0.41 -4.17 13.10
C PHE A 17 -1.47 -5.26 13.23
N LEU A 18 -1.34 -6.17 14.20
CA LEU A 18 -2.35 -7.21 14.44
C LEU A 18 -3.69 -6.59 14.85
N ASP A 19 -3.65 -5.58 15.73
CA ASP A 19 -4.85 -4.84 16.12
C ASP A 19 -5.47 -4.14 14.91
N TRP A 20 -4.65 -3.51 14.06
CA TRP A 20 -5.11 -2.93 12.78
C TRP A 20 -5.72 -3.99 11.84
N TRP A 21 -5.12 -5.17 11.73
CA TRP A 21 -5.60 -6.22 10.82
C TRP A 21 -6.95 -6.80 11.24
N PHE A 22 -7.12 -7.06 12.54
CA PHE A 22 -8.27 -7.76 13.12
C PHE A 22 -9.38 -6.84 13.65
N ALA A 23 -9.16 -5.51 13.69
CA ALA A 23 -10.16 -4.54 14.12
C ALA A 23 -10.41 -3.40 13.10
N PRO A 24 -10.86 -3.71 11.88
CA PRO A 24 -11.07 -2.73 10.82
C PRO A 24 -12.08 -1.62 11.17
N TRP A 25 -13.04 -1.91 12.03
CA TRP A 25 -14.01 -0.92 12.55
C TRP A 25 -13.40 0.19 13.39
N GLN A 26 -12.12 0.11 13.79
CA GLN A 26 -11.44 1.19 14.50
C GLN A 26 -11.04 2.35 13.59
N TYR A 27 -10.92 2.11 12.27
CA TYR A 27 -10.43 3.10 11.31
C TYR A 27 -11.27 3.19 10.03
N LEU A 28 -12.19 2.26 9.82
CA LEU A 28 -13.21 2.34 8.78
C LEU A 28 -14.52 2.83 9.39
N ASP A 29 -15.20 3.72 8.67
CA ASP A 29 -16.57 4.13 8.99
C ASP A 29 -17.54 3.00 8.62
N LEU A 30 -17.62 2.00 9.50
CA LEU A 30 -18.47 0.82 9.34
C LEU A 30 -19.64 0.91 10.31
N ALA A 31 -20.84 0.62 9.81
CA ALA A 31 -22.00 0.40 10.66
C ALA A 31 -21.66 -0.65 11.73
N VAL A 32 -21.93 -0.32 13.00
CA VAL A 32 -21.61 -1.18 14.13
C VAL A 32 -22.26 -2.54 13.94
N LEU A 33 -21.46 -3.59 13.78
CA LEU A 33 -21.98 -4.95 13.65
C LEU A 33 -22.59 -5.41 14.99
N PRO A 34 -23.74 -6.12 14.98
CA PRO A 34 -24.29 -6.72 16.19
C PRO A 34 -23.25 -7.66 16.81
N GLY A 35 -22.94 -7.48 18.10
CA GLY A 35 -21.94 -8.30 18.77
C GLY A 35 -20.53 -7.71 18.84
N MET A 36 -20.32 -6.41 18.59
CA MET A 36 -19.13 -5.68 19.04
C MET A 36 -19.08 -5.54 20.59
N SER A 37 -19.15 -6.69 21.27
CA SER A 37 -19.03 -6.85 22.72
C SER A 37 -17.56 -6.77 23.14
N ALA A 38 -17.32 -6.59 24.45
CA ALA A 38 -15.99 -6.53 25.04
C ALA A 38 -15.22 -7.87 24.98
N THR A 39 -15.89 -9.00 24.72
CA THR A 39 -15.24 -10.33 24.76
C THR A 39 -14.47 -10.65 23.48
N LEU A 40 -13.37 -11.41 23.61
CA LEU A 40 -12.52 -11.81 22.48
C LEU A 40 -13.26 -12.64 21.42
N VAL A 41 -14.16 -13.53 21.86
CA VAL A 41 -14.96 -14.38 20.96
C VAL A 41 -15.87 -13.53 20.08
N ALA A 42 -16.57 -12.56 20.68
CA ALA A 42 -17.48 -11.69 19.95
C ALA A 42 -16.75 -10.78 18.94
N ARG A 43 -15.55 -10.29 19.28
CA ARG A 43 -14.68 -9.56 18.33
C ARG A 43 -14.25 -10.42 17.16
N ARG A 44 -13.83 -11.67 17.42
CA ARG A 44 -13.43 -12.63 16.37
C ARG A 44 -14.58 -12.91 15.41
N ASP A 45 -15.77 -13.14 15.94
CA ASP A 45 -16.94 -13.49 15.13
C ASP A 45 -17.42 -12.27 14.32
N SER A 46 -17.41 -11.07 14.91
CA SER A 46 -17.66 -9.80 14.20
C SER A 46 -16.68 -9.58 13.06
N TYR A 47 -15.39 -9.84 13.30
CA TYR A 47 -14.36 -9.75 12.27
C TYR A 47 -14.57 -10.75 11.13
N ARG A 48 -14.93 -12.00 11.44
CA ARG A 48 -15.25 -13.01 10.41
C ARG A 48 -16.46 -12.59 9.58
N ALA A 49 -17.52 -12.10 10.21
CA ALA A 49 -18.71 -11.61 9.52
C ALA A 49 -18.41 -10.40 8.62
N TRP A 50 -17.54 -9.48 9.06
CA TRP A 50 -17.07 -8.38 8.23
C TRP A 50 -16.27 -8.88 7.02
N CYS A 51 -15.32 -9.80 7.23
CA CYS A 51 -14.53 -10.39 6.15
C CYS A 51 -15.41 -11.08 5.11
N GLU A 52 -16.43 -11.84 5.53
CA GLU A 52 -17.38 -12.48 4.64
C GLU A 52 -18.13 -11.45 3.76
N ARG A 53 -18.66 -10.39 4.37
CA ARG A 53 -19.34 -9.30 3.65
C ARG A 53 -18.41 -8.56 2.67
N ALA A 54 -17.13 -8.46 3.01
CA ALA A 54 -16.11 -7.82 2.18
C ALA A 54 -15.47 -8.77 1.15
N ALA A 55 -15.90 -10.04 1.10
CA ALA A 55 -15.27 -11.10 0.29
C ALA A 55 -13.76 -11.26 0.55
N LEU A 56 -13.36 -11.19 1.83
CA LEU A 56 -11.97 -11.32 2.28
C LEU A 56 -11.76 -12.60 3.08
N ALA A 57 -10.56 -13.16 2.97
CA ALA A 57 -10.11 -14.19 3.89
C ALA A 57 -9.94 -13.58 5.31
N PRO A 58 -10.48 -14.24 6.36
CA PRO A 58 -10.35 -13.76 7.73
C PRO A 58 -8.94 -14.00 8.30
N ASP A 59 -8.27 -15.08 7.88
CA ASP A 59 -6.95 -15.40 8.40
C ASP A 59 -5.85 -14.54 7.75
N LEU A 60 -4.70 -14.42 8.41
CA LEU A 60 -3.51 -13.88 7.76
C LEU A 60 -3.12 -14.78 6.57
N PRO A 61 -2.63 -14.21 5.45
CA PRO A 61 -2.16 -15.00 4.33
C PRO A 61 -1.05 -15.95 4.79
N ARG A 62 -0.97 -17.16 4.22
CA ARG A 62 0.08 -18.13 4.56
C ARG A 62 1.47 -17.65 4.17
N LEU A 63 1.56 -16.88 3.09
CA LEU A 63 2.79 -16.32 2.54
C LEU A 63 2.62 -14.81 2.41
N PHE A 64 3.48 -14.07 3.10
CA PHE A 64 3.55 -12.60 3.01
C PHE A 64 4.92 -12.10 3.42
N ASN A 65 5.23 -10.86 3.05
CA ASN A 65 6.40 -10.14 3.52
C ASN A 65 5.99 -9.18 4.66
N PRO A 66 6.37 -9.46 5.92
CA PRO A 66 5.98 -8.68 7.09
C PRO A 66 6.47 -7.23 7.08
N GLY A 67 7.45 -6.86 6.24
CA GLY A 67 7.88 -5.47 6.10
C GLY A 67 6.79 -4.56 5.55
N TRP A 68 5.84 -5.11 4.78
CA TRP A 68 4.69 -4.36 4.27
C TRP A 68 3.70 -3.95 5.37
N GLN A 69 3.84 -4.42 6.62
CA GLN A 69 3.07 -3.89 7.74
C GLN A 69 3.18 -2.35 7.86
N SER A 70 4.29 -1.77 7.39
CA SER A 70 4.50 -0.32 7.29
C SER A 70 3.51 0.42 6.37
N ALA A 71 2.75 -0.29 5.52
CA ALA A 71 1.68 0.29 4.73
C ALA A 71 0.36 0.43 5.49
N ALA A 72 0.25 -0.14 6.70
CA ALA A 72 -0.93 0.02 7.54
C ALA A 72 -1.14 1.50 7.85
N SER A 73 -2.38 1.95 7.75
CA SER A 73 -2.79 3.31 8.03
C SER A 73 -4.20 3.29 8.60
N GLN A 74 -4.47 4.23 9.50
CA GLN A 74 -5.80 4.42 10.09
C GLN A 74 -6.55 5.59 9.44
N GLN A 75 -5.89 6.37 8.57
CA GLN A 75 -6.44 7.59 8.01
C GLN A 75 -6.19 7.68 6.52
N GLY A 76 -7.25 7.91 5.74
CA GLY A 76 -7.13 8.04 4.28
C GLY A 76 -6.15 9.15 3.85
N GLN A 77 -6.09 10.27 4.58
CA GLN A 77 -5.16 11.37 4.27
C GLN A 77 -3.70 10.97 4.45
N GLU A 78 -3.38 10.23 5.51
CA GLU A 78 -2.02 9.72 5.76
C GLU A 78 -1.59 8.74 4.67
N LEU A 79 -2.48 7.80 4.30
CA LEU A 79 -2.26 6.88 3.19
C LEU A 79 -2.00 7.64 1.87
N ARG A 80 -2.80 8.68 1.58
CA ARG A 80 -2.65 9.51 0.36
C ARG A 80 -1.34 10.28 0.33
N ARG A 81 -0.88 10.87 1.46
CA ARG A 81 0.43 11.55 1.52
C ARG A 81 1.57 10.59 1.19
N ARG A 82 1.57 9.42 1.83
CA ARG A 82 2.60 8.37 1.58
C ARG A 82 2.56 7.85 0.15
N ALA A 83 1.36 7.61 -0.38
CA ALA A 83 1.17 7.21 -1.76
C ALA A 83 1.63 8.29 -2.74
N GLY A 84 1.35 9.57 -2.50
CA GLY A 84 1.82 10.68 -3.33
C GLY A 84 3.34 10.71 -3.45
N LEU A 85 4.07 10.57 -2.35
CA LEU A 85 5.53 10.45 -2.37
C LEU A 85 6.00 9.22 -3.14
N PHE A 86 5.36 8.07 -2.91
CA PHE A 86 5.72 6.82 -3.58
C PHE A 86 5.49 6.91 -5.09
N GLY A 87 4.36 7.44 -5.55
CA GLY A 87 4.09 7.75 -6.94
C GLY A 87 5.06 8.77 -7.54
N GLY A 88 5.45 9.77 -6.74
CA GLY A 88 6.48 10.74 -7.07
C GLY A 88 7.84 10.12 -7.39
N LEU A 89 8.22 9.02 -6.72
CA LEU A 89 9.46 8.28 -7.04
C LEU A 89 9.44 7.70 -8.45
N PHE A 90 8.30 7.12 -8.87
CA PHE A 90 8.14 6.60 -10.23
C PHE A 90 8.07 7.74 -11.26
N ALA A 91 7.34 8.80 -10.96
CA ALA A 91 7.24 9.98 -11.83
C ALA A 91 8.61 10.63 -12.06
N ALA A 92 9.42 10.77 -11.01
CA ALA A 92 10.78 11.28 -11.09
C ALA A 92 11.68 10.36 -11.93
N ARG A 93 11.61 9.04 -11.72
CA ARG A 93 12.43 8.06 -12.44
C ARG A 93 12.17 8.05 -13.95
N GLU A 94 10.91 8.26 -14.34
CA GLU A 94 10.45 8.24 -15.73
C GLU A 94 10.29 9.64 -16.35
N HIS A 95 10.77 10.69 -15.66
CA HIS A 95 10.70 12.08 -16.11
C HIS A 95 9.28 12.57 -16.43
N GLN A 96 8.27 12.08 -15.71
CA GLN A 96 6.88 12.49 -15.87
C GLN A 96 6.59 13.79 -15.10
N GLN A 97 7.00 14.92 -15.67
CA GLN A 97 6.94 16.22 -15.00
C GLN A 97 5.51 16.67 -14.64
N SER A 98 4.52 16.28 -15.42
CA SER A 98 3.12 16.58 -15.13
C SER A 98 2.60 15.88 -13.88
N VAL A 99 3.00 14.62 -13.65
CA VAL A 99 2.67 13.86 -12.43
C VAL A 99 3.48 14.39 -11.25
N LEU A 100 4.79 14.59 -11.44
CA LEU A 100 5.69 15.09 -10.41
C LEU A 100 5.29 16.50 -9.94
N GLY A 101 4.83 17.34 -10.88
CA GLY A 101 4.35 18.70 -10.62
C GLY A 101 3.12 18.79 -9.73
N THR A 102 2.44 17.68 -9.45
CA THR A 102 1.33 17.63 -8.47
C THR A 102 1.79 17.65 -7.01
N LEU A 103 3.08 17.40 -6.75
CA LEU A 103 3.69 17.43 -5.42
C LEU A 103 4.24 18.82 -5.09
N THR A 104 4.54 19.08 -3.81
CA THR A 104 5.24 20.33 -3.42
C THR A 104 6.68 20.31 -3.93
N ARG A 105 7.32 21.47 -4.13
CA ARG A 105 8.71 21.53 -4.64
C ARG A 105 9.72 20.76 -3.79
N ASP A 106 9.53 20.78 -2.48
CA ASP A 106 10.37 20.04 -1.54
C ASP A 106 10.21 18.51 -1.75
N GLN A 107 8.98 18.03 -1.86
CA GLN A 107 8.68 16.63 -2.19
C GLN A 107 9.23 16.23 -3.56
N GLN A 108 9.09 17.09 -4.58
CA GLN A 108 9.62 16.84 -5.92
C GLN A 108 11.14 16.63 -5.87
N THR A 109 11.85 17.53 -5.18
CA THR A 109 13.32 17.48 -5.04
C THR A 109 13.74 16.21 -4.30
N TRP A 110 13.02 15.85 -3.23
CA TRP A 110 13.26 14.62 -2.49
C TRP A 110 13.06 13.39 -3.38
N CYS A 111 11.93 13.31 -4.10
CA CYS A 111 11.63 12.19 -4.99
C CYS A 111 12.69 12.01 -6.08
N GLN A 112 13.15 13.12 -6.68
CA GLN A 112 14.24 13.09 -7.67
C GLN A 112 15.52 12.49 -7.10
N ARG A 113 15.97 12.97 -5.93
CA ARG A 113 17.17 12.45 -5.26
C ARG A 113 17.07 10.96 -4.93
N ILE A 114 15.93 10.53 -4.38
CA ILE A 114 15.72 9.12 -4.02
C ILE A 114 15.63 8.24 -5.27
N SER A 115 14.95 8.69 -6.33
CA SER A 115 14.80 7.91 -7.57
C SER A 115 16.12 7.63 -8.30
N LEU A 116 17.12 8.51 -8.14
CA LEU A 116 18.48 8.31 -8.65
C LEU A 116 19.25 7.28 -7.82
N ALA A 117 19.13 7.34 -6.49
CA ALA A 117 19.84 6.44 -5.58
C ALA A 117 19.22 5.03 -5.53
N GLN A 118 17.90 4.92 -5.66
CA GLN A 118 17.15 3.67 -5.58
C GLN A 118 16.16 3.57 -6.75
N PRO A 119 16.61 3.19 -7.95
CA PRO A 119 15.72 3.11 -9.11
C PRO A 119 14.66 2.03 -8.90
N LEU A 120 13.40 2.46 -8.93
CA LEU A 120 12.23 1.59 -8.89
C LEU A 120 11.79 1.25 -10.30
N THR A 121 11.26 0.03 -10.44
CA THR A 121 10.60 -0.43 -11.66
C THR A 121 9.10 -0.32 -11.45
N ARG A 122 8.42 0.34 -12.37
CA ARG A 122 6.97 0.42 -12.38
C ARG A 122 6.35 -0.96 -12.62
N CYS A 123 5.33 -1.31 -11.84
CA CYS A 123 4.64 -2.59 -11.96
C CYS A 123 3.24 -2.47 -12.56
N VAL A 124 2.66 -1.28 -12.54
CA VAL A 124 1.36 -0.99 -13.18
C VAL A 124 1.59 -0.28 -14.52
N PRO A 125 0.73 -0.48 -15.55
CA PRO A 125 0.79 0.29 -16.78
C PRO A 125 0.74 1.80 -16.51
N ARG A 126 1.22 2.60 -17.47
CA ARG A 126 1.10 4.05 -17.37
C ARG A 126 -0.39 4.43 -17.32
N ILE A 127 -0.79 5.06 -16.22
CA ILE A 127 -2.18 5.44 -15.97
C ILE A 127 -2.47 6.72 -16.75
N SER A 128 -3.38 6.64 -17.70
CA SER A 128 -3.97 7.78 -18.40
C SER A 128 -5.41 7.94 -17.89
N SER A 129 -5.84 9.16 -17.56
CA SER A 129 -7.26 9.36 -17.22
C SER A 129 -8.11 9.29 -18.50
N PRO A 130 -9.30 8.67 -18.47
CA PRO A 130 -10.23 8.66 -19.60
C PRO A 130 -10.63 10.07 -20.06
N ASP A 131 -10.63 11.05 -19.16
CA ASP A 131 -11.00 12.45 -19.46
C ASP A 131 -9.82 13.27 -20.03
N GLY A 132 -8.69 12.64 -20.37
CA GLY A 132 -7.48 13.34 -20.80
C GLY A 132 -6.72 14.08 -19.69
N ALA A 133 -7.25 14.10 -18.47
CA ALA A 133 -6.53 14.59 -17.29
C ALA A 133 -5.32 13.69 -16.99
N GLN A 134 -4.17 14.27 -16.64
CA GLN A 134 -3.02 13.47 -16.23
C GLN A 134 -3.29 12.83 -14.86
N ALA A 135 -2.86 11.57 -14.66
CA ALA A 135 -2.89 10.97 -13.33
C ALA A 135 -2.01 11.79 -12.36
N ASP A 136 -2.52 12.04 -11.15
CA ASP A 136 -1.74 12.64 -10.08
C ASP A 136 -0.81 11.61 -9.41
N ALA A 137 0.18 12.09 -8.65
CA ALA A 137 1.15 11.21 -7.99
C ALA A 137 0.50 10.26 -6.97
N VAL A 138 -0.63 10.66 -6.36
CA VAL A 138 -1.35 9.84 -5.37
C VAL A 138 -1.94 8.61 -6.04
N LEU A 139 -2.64 8.77 -7.17
CA LEU A 139 -3.23 7.67 -7.93
C LEU A 139 -2.15 6.68 -8.39
N VAL A 140 -1.03 7.17 -8.91
CA VAL A 140 0.11 6.33 -9.31
C VAL A 140 0.65 5.54 -8.12
N GLY A 141 0.87 6.20 -6.98
CA GLY A 141 1.38 5.54 -5.78
C GLY A 141 0.42 4.52 -5.18
N LEU A 142 -0.89 4.81 -5.16
CA LEU A 142 -1.91 3.88 -4.70
C LEU A 142 -1.99 2.65 -5.58
N ALA A 143 -1.95 2.80 -6.91
CA ALA A 143 -1.97 1.68 -7.84
C ALA A 143 -0.72 0.78 -7.69
N GLU A 144 0.48 1.38 -7.59
CA GLU A 144 1.73 0.66 -7.37
C GLU A 144 1.77 -0.08 -6.02
N LEU A 145 1.24 0.55 -4.97
CA LEU A 145 1.11 -0.05 -3.64
C LEU A 145 0.11 -1.21 -3.67
N ALA A 146 -1.08 -0.98 -4.24
CA ALA A 146 -2.12 -1.98 -4.35
C ALA A 146 -1.62 -3.23 -5.07
N TRP A 147 -0.95 -3.06 -6.22
CA TRP A 147 -0.36 -4.16 -6.97
C TRP A 147 0.65 -4.95 -6.13
N ARG A 148 1.60 -4.27 -5.48
CA ARG A 148 2.62 -4.94 -4.67
C ARG A 148 2.04 -5.64 -3.44
N LEU A 149 1.03 -5.06 -2.80
CA LEU A 149 0.35 -5.71 -1.69
C LEU A 149 -0.42 -6.95 -2.13
N GLN A 150 -1.02 -6.97 -3.32
CA GLN A 150 -1.64 -8.19 -3.85
C GLN A 150 -0.62 -9.33 -4.02
N GLN A 151 0.62 -9.01 -4.39
CA GLN A 151 1.69 -10.01 -4.58
C GLN A 151 2.38 -10.40 -3.27
N HIS A 152 2.57 -9.46 -2.34
CA HIS A 152 3.46 -9.63 -1.18
C HIS A 152 2.76 -9.60 0.17
N PHE A 153 1.50 -9.15 0.25
CA PHE A 153 0.68 -9.22 1.46
C PHE A 153 -0.82 -9.28 1.09
N PRO A 154 -1.30 -10.42 0.55
CA PRO A 154 -2.68 -10.56 0.09
C PRO A 154 -3.69 -10.19 1.18
N GLY A 155 -4.71 -9.41 0.81
CA GLY A 155 -5.75 -8.92 1.72
C GLY A 155 -5.44 -7.60 2.44
N MET A 156 -4.18 -7.14 2.43
CA MET A 156 -3.82 -5.84 3.03
C MET A 156 -4.40 -4.67 2.23
N TRP A 157 -4.30 -4.71 0.90
CA TRP A 157 -4.86 -3.67 0.05
C TRP A 157 -6.36 -3.50 0.23
N ALA A 158 -7.12 -4.60 0.36
CA ALA A 158 -8.57 -4.53 0.52
C ALA A 158 -9.00 -3.78 1.80
N ARG A 159 -8.22 -3.90 2.89
CA ARG A 159 -8.41 -3.13 4.12
C ARG A 159 -8.11 -1.65 3.91
N LEU A 160 -6.96 -1.35 3.30
CA LEU A 160 -6.55 0.03 2.99
C LEU A 160 -7.51 0.73 2.02
N ARG A 161 -8.04 0.01 1.05
CA ARG A 161 -9.02 0.50 0.07
C ARG A 161 -10.29 1.02 0.75
N GLY A 162 -10.64 0.52 1.93
CA GLY A 162 -11.76 1.02 2.73
C GLY A 162 -11.58 2.47 3.22
N LEU A 163 -10.35 2.97 3.29
CA LEU A 163 -10.02 4.35 3.72
C LEU A 163 -10.23 5.39 2.62
N LEU A 164 -10.51 4.95 1.40
CA LEU A 164 -10.65 5.79 0.22
C LEU A 164 -12.13 6.09 -0.05
N ASP A 165 -12.42 7.28 -0.57
CA ASP A 165 -13.77 7.58 -1.02
C ASP A 165 -14.17 6.73 -2.26
N PRO A 166 -15.47 6.60 -2.58
CA PRO A 166 -15.91 5.76 -3.71
C PRO A 166 -15.30 6.14 -5.06
N SER A 167 -15.03 7.43 -5.28
CA SER A 167 -14.45 7.93 -6.53
C SER A 167 -12.98 7.56 -6.66
N GLU A 168 -12.21 7.70 -5.58
CA GLU A 168 -10.81 7.31 -5.50
C GLU A 168 -10.65 5.81 -5.66
N ARG A 169 -11.49 5.01 -4.99
CA ARG A 169 -11.53 3.55 -5.16
C ARG A 169 -11.68 3.17 -6.63
N SER A 170 -12.69 3.73 -7.29
CA SER A 170 -12.99 3.44 -8.70
C SER A 170 -11.83 3.81 -9.62
N ARG A 171 -11.16 4.94 -9.36
CA ARG A 171 -9.97 5.37 -10.11
C ARG A 171 -8.81 4.38 -9.94
N VAL A 172 -8.51 3.94 -8.72
CA VAL A 172 -7.44 2.98 -8.47
C VAL A 172 -7.77 1.62 -9.08
N ASP A 173 -9.01 1.15 -8.95
CA ASP A 173 -9.42 -0.14 -9.52
C ASP A 173 -9.31 -0.16 -11.04
N SER A 174 -9.64 0.95 -11.69
CA SER A 174 -9.53 1.11 -13.14
C SER A 174 -8.07 1.26 -13.60
N ALA A 175 -7.18 1.73 -12.71
CA ALA A 175 -5.75 1.84 -12.95
C ALA A 175 -4.99 0.53 -12.72
N LEU A 176 -5.56 -0.40 -11.95
CA LEU A 176 -4.96 -1.71 -11.73
C LEU A 176 -5.08 -2.55 -13.01
N PRO A 177 -4.02 -3.29 -13.38
CA PRO A 177 -4.10 -4.23 -14.48
C PRO A 177 -5.26 -5.19 -14.25
N ALA A 178 -6.08 -5.42 -15.28
CA ALA A 178 -6.99 -6.54 -15.26
C ALA A 178 -6.17 -7.82 -15.00
N ALA A 179 -6.71 -8.76 -14.21
CA ALA A 179 -6.05 -10.02 -13.85
C ALA A 179 -5.56 -10.84 -15.07
N ALA A 180 -6.03 -10.52 -16.28
CA ALA A 180 -5.63 -11.11 -17.55
C ALA A 180 -4.28 -10.61 -18.12
N GLN A 181 -3.71 -9.52 -17.62
CA GLN A 181 -2.34 -9.12 -17.98
C GLN A 181 -1.37 -9.92 -17.11
N SER A 182 -0.57 -10.79 -17.72
CA SER A 182 0.47 -11.55 -17.03
C SER A 182 1.24 -10.63 -16.09
N PRO A 183 1.35 -10.96 -14.79
CA PRO A 183 2.01 -10.09 -13.84
C PRO A 183 3.43 -9.83 -14.32
N VAL A 184 3.84 -8.56 -14.36
CA VAL A 184 5.27 -8.23 -14.45
C VAL A 184 5.89 -8.80 -13.18
N ALA A 185 6.50 -9.97 -13.29
CA ALA A 185 7.13 -10.64 -12.16
C ALA A 185 8.27 -9.75 -11.65
N GLU A 186 8.03 -9.09 -10.52
CA GLU A 186 9.06 -8.30 -9.85
C GLU A 186 10.08 -9.25 -9.24
N SER A 187 11.38 -9.03 -9.52
CA SER A 187 12.43 -9.81 -8.88
C SER A 187 12.44 -9.55 -7.37
N ALA A 188 12.87 -10.54 -6.57
CA ALA A 188 12.96 -10.37 -5.11
C ALA A 188 13.81 -9.16 -4.69
N ALA A 189 14.84 -8.81 -5.47
CA ALA A 189 15.68 -7.64 -5.23
C ALA A 189 14.92 -6.32 -5.50
N ALA A 190 14.11 -6.26 -6.55
CA ALA A 190 13.27 -5.12 -6.85
C ALA A 190 12.17 -4.94 -5.79
N ALA A 191 11.50 -6.03 -5.37
CA ALA A 191 10.50 -6.00 -4.30
C ALA A 191 11.07 -5.48 -2.97
N ARG A 192 12.28 -5.93 -2.59
CA ARG A 192 12.98 -5.40 -1.39
C ARG A 192 13.28 -3.91 -1.51
N ARG A 193 13.65 -3.43 -2.71
CA ARG A 193 13.93 -2.00 -2.95
C ARG A 193 12.66 -1.17 -2.87
N ALA A 194 11.57 -1.63 -3.48
CA ALA A 194 10.27 -0.99 -3.41
C ALA A 194 9.79 -0.86 -1.96
N LEU A 195 9.92 -1.92 -1.16
CA LEU A 195 9.60 -1.89 0.26
C LEU A 195 10.43 -0.84 1.03
N ARG A 196 11.75 -0.77 0.83
CA ARG A 196 12.60 0.26 1.47
C ARG A 196 12.22 1.68 1.05
N CYS A 197 11.87 1.86 -0.22
CA CYS A 197 11.42 3.16 -0.73
C CYS A 197 10.07 3.54 -0.12
N TRP A 198 9.13 2.59 -0.01
CA TRP A 198 7.87 2.80 0.71
C TRP A 198 8.10 3.21 2.16
N GLN A 199 8.96 2.49 2.89
CA GLN A 199 9.32 2.84 4.27
C GLN A 199 9.93 4.25 4.37
N SER A 200 10.76 4.63 3.40
CA SER A 200 11.31 5.99 3.32
C SER A 200 10.22 7.05 3.07
N CYS A 201 9.21 6.73 2.25
CA CYS A 201 8.03 7.58 2.05
C CYS A 201 7.21 7.71 3.34
N CYS A 202 7.05 6.62 4.12
CA CYS A 202 6.38 6.65 5.41
C CYS A 202 7.08 7.59 6.39
N THR A 203 8.41 7.49 6.51
CA THR A 203 9.20 8.40 7.36
C THR A 203 9.11 9.85 6.88
N ARG A 204 9.18 10.09 5.56
CA ARG A 204 9.10 11.45 5.01
C ARG A 204 7.74 12.09 5.27
N ALA A 205 6.65 11.36 5.08
CA ALA A 205 5.30 11.85 5.30
C ALA A 205 4.96 12.18 6.77
N GLN A 206 5.81 11.80 7.73
CA GLN A 206 5.68 12.15 9.15
C GLN A 206 6.40 13.47 9.51
N GLN A 207 7.24 13.99 8.62
CA GLN A 207 8.02 15.21 8.83
C GLN A 207 7.32 16.48 8.30
N GLU A 208 6.14 16.32 7.71
CA GLU A 208 5.29 17.37 7.14
C GLU A 208 4.06 17.59 8.02
#